data_AF-A0A9Q6IJK2-F1
#
_entry.id   AF-A0A9Q6IJK2-F1
#
_cell.length_a   1.000
_cell.length_b   1.000
_cell.length_c   1.000
_cell.angle_alpha   90.00
_cell.angle_beta   90.00
_cell.angle_gamma   90.00
#
_symmetry.space_group_name_H-M   'P 1'
#
loop_
_entity.id
_entity.type
_entity.pdbx_description
1 polymer ?
#
loop_
_entity_poly.entity_id
_entity_poly.type
_entity_poly.pdbx_seq_one_letter_code
_entity_poly.pdbx_strand_id
1 'polypeptide(L)'
;KVLVTRSETPYEARMRLQSGGKDKEHEEALSFHSAIPNNPEHSRRVLAYDVAIGAGESVDDVTFYAYLCRVADWRLDWERTHTEINGQNDEESFDMPDDAVEELYLAEESQNRALIDSTVAYRTGGVLPTSVKDKIPSLVATQSLAGRKAGVPVSFGGTV
;
A
#
# COMPACT_ATOMS: atom_id res chain seq x y z
N LYS A 1 -19.66 31.67 -8.79
CA LYS A 1 -19.81 30.54 -9.74
C LYS A 1 -18.39 30.15 -10.18
N VAL A 2 -17.87 29.00 -9.74
CA VAL A 2 -16.50 28.59 -10.07
C VAL A 2 -16.52 27.86 -11.40
N LEU A 3 -15.79 28.38 -12.38
CA LEU A 3 -15.61 27.75 -13.68
C LEU A 3 -14.30 26.95 -13.62
N VAL A 4 -14.39 25.62 -13.64
CA VAL A 4 -13.22 24.74 -13.68
C VAL A 4 -13.04 24.26 -15.11
N THR A 5 -12.00 24.75 -15.77
CA THR A 5 -11.52 24.21 -17.05
C THR A 5 -10.52 23.09 -16.77
N ARG A 6 -10.81 21.89 -17.25
CA ARG A 6 -9.90 20.73 -17.18
C ARG A 6 -9.67 20.17 -18.58
N SER A 7 -8.46 19.68 -18.83
CA SER A 7 -8.07 19.04 -20.09
C SER A 7 -8.65 17.63 -20.25
N GLU A 8 -8.75 16.88 -19.15
CA GLU A 8 -9.34 15.54 -19.11
C GLU A 8 -10.01 15.26 -17.76
N THR A 9 -10.97 14.35 -17.74
CA THR A 9 -11.57 13.81 -16.51
C THR A 9 -10.65 12.76 -15.88
N PRO A 10 -10.76 12.46 -14.57
CA PRO A 10 -10.01 11.35 -13.96
C PRO A 10 -10.24 10.01 -14.66
N TYR A 11 -11.46 9.79 -15.19
CA TYR A 11 -11.78 8.58 -15.95
C TYR A 11 -11.05 8.55 -17.30
N GLU A 12 -11.00 9.68 -18.02
CA GLU A 12 -10.25 9.82 -19.28
C GLU A 12 -8.74 9.63 -19.05
N ALA A 13 -8.18 10.23 -17.99
CA ALA A 13 -6.79 10.04 -17.60
C ALA A 13 -6.48 8.57 -17.28
N ARG A 14 -7.35 7.90 -16.50
CA ARG A 14 -7.26 6.46 -16.22
C ARG A 14 -7.27 5.65 -17.51
N MET A 15 -8.21 5.94 -18.42
CA MET A 15 -8.32 5.22 -19.69
C MET A 15 -7.09 5.44 -20.56
N ARG A 16 -6.54 6.65 -20.64
CA ARG A 16 -5.31 6.92 -21.38
C ARG A 16 -4.12 6.11 -20.85
N LEU A 17 -3.92 6.11 -19.52
CA LEU A 17 -2.85 5.34 -18.88
C LEU A 17 -3.04 3.82 -19.03
N GLN A 18 -4.25 3.30 -18.76
CA GLN A 18 -4.54 1.86 -18.82
C GLN A 18 -4.65 1.29 -20.24
N SER A 19 -4.77 2.13 -21.27
CA SER A 19 -4.84 1.69 -22.66
C SER A 19 -3.48 1.64 -23.35
N GLY A 20 -2.39 1.84 -22.60
CA GLY A 20 -1.07 1.81 -23.18
C GLY A 20 -0.56 3.15 -23.71
N GLY A 21 -1.23 4.29 -23.46
CA GLY A 21 -0.84 5.55 -24.10
C GLY A 21 -1.44 5.69 -25.50
N LYS A 22 -0.88 6.57 -26.34
CA LYS A 22 -1.47 6.83 -27.69
C LYS A 22 -1.19 5.69 -28.66
N ASP A 23 -0.03 5.05 -28.56
CA ASP A 23 0.45 4.02 -29.49
C ASP A 23 0.68 2.67 -28.79
N LYS A 24 0.05 2.46 -27.64
CA LYS A 24 0.25 1.28 -26.77
C LYS A 24 1.68 1.17 -26.20
N GLU A 25 2.45 2.26 -26.18
CA GLU A 25 3.79 2.32 -25.57
C GLU A 25 3.85 1.87 -24.10
N HIS A 26 2.75 1.95 -23.34
CA HIS A 26 2.70 1.41 -21.97
C HIS A 26 2.34 -0.07 -21.92
N GLU A 27 1.91 -0.74 -22.99
CA GLU A 27 1.69 -2.19 -23.03
C GLU A 27 2.98 -2.99 -23.27
N GLU A 28 4.07 -2.32 -23.65
CA GLU A 28 5.37 -2.95 -23.82
C GLU A 28 5.93 -3.43 -22.48
N ALA A 29 6.44 -4.67 -22.46
CA ALA A 29 6.97 -5.28 -21.24
C ALA A 29 8.15 -4.51 -20.62
N LEU A 30 8.84 -3.69 -21.42
CA LEU A 30 9.93 -2.82 -20.99
C LEU A 30 9.52 -1.34 -20.93
N SER A 31 8.23 -1.03 -20.81
CA SER A 31 7.81 0.35 -20.60
C SER A 31 8.17 0.82 -19.19
N PHE A 32 8.96 1.89 -19.09
CA PHE A 32 9.41 2.52 -17.84
C PHE A 32 8.64 3.80 -17.49
N HIS A 33 7.43 3.97 -18.04
CA HIS A 33 6.62 5.16 -17.82
C HIS A 33 6.06 5.24 -16.39
N SER A 34 5.87 4.09 -15.75
CA SER A 34 5.91 3.97 -14.29
C SER A 34 7.34 3.62 -13.88
N ALA A 35 7.80 4.10 -12.72
CA ALA A 35 9.12 3.70 -12.17
C ALA A 35 9.28 2.16 -12.00
N ILE A 36 8.18 1.42 -12.17
CA ILE A 36 8.11 -0.04 -12.24
C ILE A 36 7.88 -0.46 -13.70
N PRO A 37 8.72 -1.34 -14.28
CA PRO A 37 8.51 -1.88 -15.61
C PRO A 37 7.16 -2.60 -15.73
N ASN A 38 6.46 -2.42 -16.87
CA ASN A 38 5.17 -3.09 -17.12
C ASN A 38 5.34 -4.58 -17.53
N ASN A 39 6.20 -5.31 -16.83
CA ASN A 39 6.40 -6.75 -16.98
C ASN A 39 5.64 -7.49 -15.86
N PRO A 40 4.76 -8.46 -16.18
CA PRO A 40 4.03 -9.24 -15.17
C PRO A 40 4.93 -9.90 -14.12
N GLU A 41 6.14 -10.34 -14.48
CA GLU A 41 7.09 -10.91 -13.53
C GLU A 41 7.68 -9.87 -12.58
N HIS A 42 7.77 -8.60 -12.99
CA HIS A 42 8.15 -7.51 -12.09
C HIS A 42 7.02 -7.20 -11.11
N SER A 43 5.78 -7.06 -11.57
CA SER A 43 4.63 -6.84 -10.67
C SER A 43 4.39 -8.00 -9.70
N ARG A 44 4.76 -9.24 -10.06
CA ARG A 44 4.70 -10.41 -9.17
C ARG A 44 5.72 -10.35 -8.03
N ARG A 45 6.87 -9.71 -8.27
CA ARG A 45 8.01 -9.66 -7.32
C ARG A 45 8.11 -8.34 -6.58
N VAL A 46 7.57 -7.28 -7.15
CA VAL A 46 7.62 -5.91 -6.64
C VAL A 46 6.22 -5.30 -6.81
N LEU A 47 5.46 -5.28 -5.72
CA LEU A 47 4.22 -4.51 -5.60
C LEU A 47 4.53 -3.24 -4.82
N ALA A 48 4.15 -2.09 -5.36
CA ALA A 48 4.21 -0.81 -4.67
C ALA A 48 2.79 -0.27 -4.48
N TYR A 49 2.55 0.34 -3.32
CA TYR A 49 1.32 1.06 -3.00
C TYR A 49 1.68 2.51 -2.68
N ASP A 50 1.06 3.45 -3.37
CA ASP A 50 1.19 4.87 -3.05
C ASP A 50 0.09 5.25 -2.04
N VAL A 51 0.47 5.64 -0.83
CA VAL A 51 -0.45 6.10 0.21
C VAL A 51 -0.26 7.61 0.41
N ALA A 52 -1.33 8.37 0.21
CA ALA A 52 -1.34 9.82 0.47
C ALA A 52 -2.11 10.10 1.76
N ILE A 53 -1.40 10.60 2.78
CA ILE A 53 -1.98 11.03 4.06
C ILE A 53 -1.94 12.58 4.05
N GLY A 54 -3.02 13.23 4.51
CA GLY A 54 -3.25 14.67 4.33
C GLY A 54 -2.13 15.58 4.89
N ALA A 55 -2.05 16.79 4.33
CA ALA A 55 -1.16 17.95 4.63
C ALA A 55 0.30 17.65 5.05
N GLY A 56 1.25 18.27 4.34
CA GLY A 56 2.70 17.97 4.44
C GLY A 56 3.39 18.19 5.79
N GLU A 57 2.70 18.68 6.83
CA GLU A 57 3.28 18.84 8.18
C GLU A 57 3.65 17.50 8.82
N SER A 58 3.01 16.39 8.41
CA SER A 58 3.38 15.03 8.83
C SER A 58 4.78 14.60 8.39
N VAL A 59 5.37 15.28 7.40
CA VAL A 59 6.72 15.00 6.87
C VAL A 59 7.79 15.81 7.62
N ASP A 60 7.40 16.91 8.28
CA ASP A 60 8.30 17.76 9.06
C ASP A 60 8.57 17.18 10.47
N ASP A 61 7.66 16.36 10.99
CA ASP A 61 7.87 15.57 12.21
C ASP A 61 8.55 14.23 11.87
N VAL A 62 9.85 14.16 12.14
CA VAL A 62 10.68 12.98 11.83
C VAL A 62 10.23 11.73 12.59
N THR A 63 9.75 11.88 13.83
CA THR A 63 9.32 10.76 14.67
C THR A 63 7.99 10.22 14.15
N PHE A 64 7.04 11.12 13.85
CA PHE A 64 5.76 10.72 13.28
C PHE A 64 5.92 10.12 11.88
N TYR A 65 6.81 10.67 11.05
CA TYR A 65 7.17 10.09 9.76
C TYR A 65 7.75 8.67 9.91
N ALA A 66 8.69 8.47 10.84
CA ALA A 66 9.27 7.16 11.12
C ALA A 66 8.21 6.15 11.60
N TYR A 67 7.28 6.59 12.45
CA TYR A 67 6.12 5.80 12.85
C TYR A 67 5.26 5.38 11.66
N LEU A 68 4.88 6.31 10.77
CA LEU A 68 4.10 6.00 9.56
C LEU A 68 4.83 5.01 8.65
N CYS A 69 6.13 5.21 8.43
CA CYS A 69 6.95 4.27 7.66
C CYS A 69 6.93 2.87 8.27
N ARG A 70 7.04 2.77 9.60
CA ARG A 70 7.03 1.50 10.31
C ARG A 70 5.67 0.80 10.24
N VAL A 71 4.57 1.54 10.41
CA VAL A 71 3.21 1.02 10.23
C VAL A 71 2.96 0.51 8.81
N ALA A 72 3.52 1.20 7.80
CA ALA A 72 3.39 0.79 6.40
C ALA A 72 4.25 -0.45 6.07
N ASP A 73 5.38 -0.64 6.77
CA ASP A 73 6.26 -1.78 6.55
C ASP A 73 5.83 -2.99 7.38
N TRP A 74 4.85 -3.73 6.85
CA TRP A 74 4.33 -4.99 7.40
C TRP A 74 5.38 -6.08 7.66
N ARG A 75 6.64 -5.87 7.21
CA ARG A 75 7.74 -6.80 7.44
C ARG A 75 8.43 -6.60 8.79
N LEU A 76 8.24 -5.46 9.46
CA LEU A 76 8.88 -5.15 10.73
C LEU A 76 8.02 -5.61 11.91
N ASP A 77 8.64 -6.04 13.00
CA ASP A 77 7.94 -6.49 14.21
C ASP A 77 7.75 -5.37 15.24
N TRP A 78 6.64 -5.36 15.97
CA TRP A 78 6.41 -4.38 17.05
C TRP A 78 6.82 -4.88 18.44
N GLU A 79 7.08 -6.19 18.57
CA GLU A 79 7.45 -6.83 19.84
C GLU A 79 8.85 -7.45 19.77
N ARG A 80 9.51 -7.51 20.93
CA ARG A 80 10.82 -8.14 21.08
C ARG A 80 10.68 -9.67 21.16
N THR A 81 10.81 -10.37 20.05
CA THR A 81 10.89 -11.84 20.02
C THR A 81 12.27 -12.32 20.47
N HIS A 82 12.65 -12.07 21.73
CA HIS A 82 13.80 -12.74 22.33
C HIS A 82 13.34 -14.04 22.96
N THR A 83 13.42 -15.13 22.21
CA THR A 83 13.71 -16.43 22.84
C THR A 83 15.22 -16.62 22.73
N GLU A 84 15.88 -16.59 23.88
CA GLU A 84 17.30 -16.82 24.14
C GLU A 84 18.08 -17.52 23.00
N ILE A 85 18.89 -16.76 22.27
CA ILE A 85 20.02 -17.34 21.55
C ILE A 85 21.27 -16.59 22.00
N ASN A 86 22.05 -17.26 22.85
CA ASN A 86 23.44 -16.91 23.13
C ASN A 86 24.20 -16.85 21.80
N GLY A 87 24.35 -15.66 21.24
CA GLY A 87 25.08 -15.47 19.98
C GLY A 87 25.26 -14.00 19.72
N GLN A 88 26.45 -13.50 20.02
CA GLN A 88 26.91 -12.18 19.61
C GLN A 88 26.69 -11.98 18.11
N ASN A 89 25.75 -11.12 17.73
CA ASN A 89 25.73 -10.39 16.46
C ASN A 89 24.93 -9.10 16.68
N ASP A 90 25.64 -7.98 16.79
CA ASP A 90 25.11 -6.62 16.98
C ASP A 90 24.32 -6.06 15.77
N GLU A 91 23.74 -6.94 14.94
CA GLU A 91 22.91 -6.57 13.78
C GLU A 91 21.39 -6.59 14.08
N GLU A 92 20.98 -7.07 15.27
CA GLU A 92 19.56 -7.21 15.68
C GLU A 92 18.89 -5.90 16.15
N SER A 93 19.54 -4.75 16.00
CA SER A 93 18.96 -3.44 16.38
C SER A 93 18.19 -2.74 15.26
N PHE A 94 18.32 -3.19 14.00
CA PHE A 94 17.75 -2.50 12.85
C PHE A 94 16.23 -2.64 12.72
N ASP A 95 15.64 -3.64 13.36
CA ASP A 95 14.22 -3.99 13.23
C ASP A 95 13.40 -3.59 14.46
N MET A 96 13.92 -2.73 15.34
CA MET A 96 13.17 -2.24 16.52
C MET A 96 12.65 -0.81 16.29
N PRO A 97 11.47 -0.44 16.83
CA PRO A 97 11.08 0.95 16.91
C PRO A 97 12.01 1.71 17.86
N ASP A 98 12.29 2.97 17.55
CA ASP A 98 12.82 3.94 18.53
C ASP A 98 11.79 4.11 19.66
N ASP A 99 12.24 4.36 20.90
CA ASP A 99 11.37 4.59 22.06
C ASP A 99 10.26 5.62 21.75
N ALA A 100 10.59 6.71 21.03
CA ALA A 100 9.62 7.73 20.67
C ALA A 100 8.60 7.27 19.60
N VAL A 101 8.98 6.31 18.74
CA VAL A 101 8.07 5.66 17.78
C VAL A 101 7.17 4.65 18.50
N GLU A 102 7.70 3.93 19.49
CA GLU A 102 6.93 3.02 20.32
C GLU A 102 5.86 3.77 21.13
N GLU A 103 6.19 4.94 21.70
CA GLU A 103 5.22 5.79 22.39
C GLU A 103 4.01 6.16 21.51
N LEU A 104 4.24 6.49 20.23
CA LEU A 104 3.16 6.77 19.27
C LEU A 104 2.28 5.54 19.03
N TYR A 105 2.88 4.35 18.89
CA TYR A 105 2.16 3.09 18.77
C TYR A 105 1.35 2.74 20.02
N LEU A 106 1.89 3.02 21.21
CA LEU A 106 1.18 2.78 22.48
C LEU A 106 0.03 3.76 22.72
N ALA A 107 0.15 4.98 22.20
CA ALA A 107 -0.87 6.03 22.27
C ALA A 107 -2.04 5.82 21.28
N GLU A 108 -1.91 4.91 20.31
CA GLU A 108 -2.96 4.63 19.34
C GLU A 108 -4.25 4.09 19.95
N GLU A 109 -5.35 4.31 19.24
CA GLU A 109 -6.61 3.68 19.59
C GLU A 109 -6.49 2.15 19.51
N SER A 110 -7.14 1.44 20.44
CA SER A 110 -7.03 -0.02 20.53
C SER A 110 -7.44 -0.74 19.24
N GLN A 111 -8.36 -0.15 18.46
CA GLN A 111 -8.78 -0.70 17.17
C GLN A 111 -7.70 -0.55 16.09
N ASN A 112 -7.01 0.60 16.04
CA ASN A 112 -5.92 0.87 15.11
C ASN A 112 -4.72 -0.02 15.43
N ARG A 113 -4.35 -0.12 16.71
CA ARG A 113 -3.28 -0.98 17.16
C ARG A 113 -3.53 -2.45 16.79
N ALA A 114 -4.73 -2.96 17.04
CA ALA A 114 -5.10 -4.32 16.63
C ALA A 114 -5.00 -4.55 15.12
N LEU A 115 -5.26 -3.53 14.30
CA LEU A 115 -5.05 -3.60 12.85
C LEU A 115 -3.56 -3.59 12.49
N ILE A 116 -2.75 -2.78 13.15
CA ILE A 116 -1.28 -2.79 12.97
C ILE A 116 -0.73 -4.18 13.29
N ASP A 117 -1.09 -4.75 14.45
CA ASP A 117 -0.62 -6.08 14.88
C ASP A 117 -1.05 -7.20 13.93
N SER A 118 -2.24 -7.05 13.33
CA SER A 118 -2.74 -8.02 12.36
C SER A 118 -1.91 -8.08 11.07
N THR A 119 -1.12 -7.04 10.75
CA THR A 119 -0.17 -7.09 9.62
C THR A 119 0.97 -8.07 9.87
N VAL A 120 1.45 -8.18 11.12
CA VAL A 120 2.46 -9.16 11.53
C VAL A 120 1.88 -10.58 11.49
N ALA A 121 0.63 -10.75 11.93
CA ALA A 121 -0.08 -12.03 11.82
C ALA A 121 -0.27 -12.46 10.35
N TYR A 122 -0.58 -11.51 9.47
CA TYR A 122 -0.65 -11.75 8.03
C TYR A 122 0.72 -12.15 7.46
N ARG A 123 1.80 -11.48 7.85
CA ARG A 123 3.16 -11.81 7.40
C ARG A 123 3.54 -13.25 7.72
N THR A 124 3.28 -13.66 8.96
CA THR A 124 3.76 -14.93 9.50
C THR A 124 2.83 -16.09 9.16
N GLY A 125 1.52 -15.87 9.17
CA GLY A 125 0.51 -16.90 8.98
C GLY A 125 -0.27 -16.84 7.67
N GLY A 126 -0.13 -15.76 6.88
CA GLY A 126 -0.92 -15.52 5.66
C GLY A 126 -2.41 -15.24 5.93
N VAL A 127 -2.80 -15.03 7.19
CA VAL A 127 -4.20 -14.82 7.60
C VAL A 127 -4.52 -13.34 7.54
N LEU A 128 -5.50 -12.97 6.70
CA LEU A 128 -5.95 -11.58 6.62
C LEU A 128 -6.69 -11.15 7.89
N PRO A 129 -6.60 -9.87 8.29
CA PRO A 129 -7.29 -9.37 9.47
C PRO A 129 -8.81 -9.42 9.26
N THR A 130 -9.55 -9.95 10.24
CA THR A 130 -11.03 -9.96 10.19
C THR A 130 -11.64 -8.55 10.28
N SER A 131 -10.87 -7.58 10.78
CA SER A 131 -11.23 -6.16 10.83
C SER A 131 -11.27 -5.51 9.45
N VAL A 132 -10.46 -6.01 8.50
CA VAL A 132 -10.50 -5.57 7.10
C VAL A 132 -11.67 -6.29 6.43
N LYS A 133 -12.81 -5.61 6.41
CA LYS A 133 -14.04 -6.18 5.84
C LYS A 133 -13.82 -6.51 4.36
N ASP A 134 -14.23 -7.70 3.95
CA ASP A 134 -14.21 -8.15 2.55
C ASP A 134 -15.10 -7.32 1.62
N LYS A 135 -15.82 -6.30 2.14
CA LYS A 135 -16.71 -5.47 1.35
C LYS A 135 -15.97 -4.29 0.74
N ILE A 136 -15.79 -4.35 -0.57
CA ILE A 136 -15.34 -3.23 -1.37
C ILE A 136 -16.38 -2.10 -1.27
N PRO A 137 -15.98 -0.86 -0.95
CA PRO A 137 -16.91 0.27 -0.90
C PRO A 137 -17.64 0.47 -2.24
N SER A 138 -18.91 0.85 -2.19
CA SER A 138 -19.77 1.02 -3.38
C SER A 138 -19.26 2.05 -4.40
N LEU A 139 -18.41 2.98 -3.97
CA LEU A 139 -17.78 3.98 -4.81
C LEU A 139 -16.52 3.45 -5.53
N VAL A 140 -15.93 2.36 -5.06
CA VAL A 140 -14.72 1.79 -5.66
C VAL A 140 -15.09 1.03 -6.93
N ALA A 141 -14.46 1.42 -8.03
CA ALA A 141 -14.61 0.83 -9.33
C ALA A 141 -13.43 -0.11 -9.61
N THR A 142 -13.70 -1.39 -9.88
CA THR A 142 -12.67 -2.41 -10.16
C THR A 142 -12.85 -2.99 -11.55
N GLN A 143 -11.75 -3.16 -12.28
CA GLN A 143 -11.72 -3.85 -13.56
C GLN A 143 -10.31 -4.38 -13.81
N SER A 144 -10.17 -5.69 -14.09
CA SER A 144 -8.88 -6.25 -14.48
C SER A 144 -8.58 -5.97 -15.96
N LEU A 145 -7.30 -5.90 -16.33
CA LEU A 145 -6.90 -5.72 -17.73
C LEU A 145 -7.42 -6.86 -18.62
N ALA A 146 -7.34 -8.10 -18.14
CA ALA A 146 -7.88 -9.27 -18.82
C ALA A 146 -9.40 -9.18 -19.00
N GLY A 147 -10.13 -8.79 -17.94
CA GLY A 147 -11.58 -8.58 -17.99
C GLY A 147 -11.95 -7.50 -19.00
N ARG A 148 -11.24 -6.37 -19.00
CA ARG A 148 -11.42 -5.30 -19.98
C ARG A 148 -11.21 -5.81 -21.42
N LYS A 149 -10.12 -6.55 -21.67
CA LYS A 149 -9.84 -7.14 -23.00
C LYS A 149 -10.93 -8.12 -23.44
N ALA A 150 -11.55 -8.82 -22.50
CA ALA A 150 -12.69 -9.71 -22.72
C ALA A 150 -14.05 -8.98 -22.77
N GLY A 151 -14.10 -7.65 -22.68
CA GLY A 151 -15.35 -6.88 -22.70
C GLY A 151 -16.15 -6.92 -21.40
N VAL A 152 -15.57 -7.41 -20.31
CA VAL A 152 -16.21 -7.44 -18.98
C VAL A 152 -16.34 -5.99 -18.45
N PRO A 153 -17.56 -5.55 -18.07
CA PRO A 153 -17.78 -4.21 -17.56
C PRO A 153 -17.09 -3.99 -16.21
N VAL A 154 -16.86 -2.72 -15.87
CA VAL A 154 -16.36 -2.30 -14.56
C VAL A 154 -17.35 -2.71 -13.48
N SER A 155 -16.89 -3.36 -12.41
CA SER A 155 -17.69 -3.66 -11.23
C SER A 155 -17.52 -2.58 -10.17
N PHE A 156 -18.57 -2.33 -9.38
CA PHE A 156 -18.57 -1.35 -8.29
C PHE A 156 -18.93 -2.04 -6.98
N GLY A 157 -18.11 -1.82 -5.94
CA GLY A 157 -18.27 -2.51 -4.66
C GLY A 157 -18.21 -4.03 -4.78
N GLY A 158 -18.79 -4.73 -3.80
CA GLY A 158 -18.90 -6.20 -3.77
C GLY A 158 -18.10 -6.82 -2.63
N THR A 159 -17.99 -8.15 -2.65
CA THR A 159 -17.09 -8.89 -1.77
C THR A 159 -15.80 -9.20 -2.53
N VAL A 160 -14.63 -9.02 -1.90
CA VAL A 160 -13.32 -9.43 -2.44
C VAL A 160 -13.26 -10.95 -2.57
#